data_AF-A0A1S3ITG1-F1
#
_entry.id   AF-A0A1S3ITG1-F1
#
_cell.length_a   1.000
_cell.length_b   1.000
_cell.length_c   1.000
_cell.angle_alpha   90.00
_cell.angle_beta   90.00
_cell.angle_gamma   90.00
#
_symmetry.space_group_name_H-M   'P 1'
#
loop_
_entity.id
_entity.type
_entity.pdbx_description
1 polymer ?
#
loop_
_entity_poly.entity_id
_entity_poly.type
_entity_poly.pdbx_seq_one_letter_code
_entity_poly.pdbx_strand_id
1 'polypeptide(L)'
;MRCSLKKLAQGIFCIYVAFTCYTTYIWLQKTLRKAENTAFQNGIKFALSGTRLSAKSKEENWNPWGEEFEDEKGGQRRPPFQAPVFSLSDVEKQALHGNSRHGSMLPWRQLELGAVKKLPSQKIHNIELWGKAAIGLYLWEHIMNSTLEDRLGGVWQYGSKRIQNLIFRFRTGPGVVPHKAPKDVENLVLVLNGREQSKIDFAKIWLDSLSTFEKLKNVAVILLGNEQCDNEWIKQYLVQNGGLVKLVFLVYDSPDVDNVNFYQWPLGVATYRGFPKFRDTIINAMKPRQYICNFLGTVYPNSSRETLMKILTAHNMGNLCYLRPRYEWLPLESEDTRQDFIQALKTSDVTLNPVGKNTECYRIYEALSMGSVPVVEDVMTPGNCGKSKVSHNAPLQLLKEYGAPVIYVKKWEELPDILKAEQKMSISKVIERRTRVLNWYKEFLLKTEEYFVGILKDRFFSS
;
A
#
# COMPACT_ATOMS: atom_id res chain seq x y z
N MET A 1 -26.57 -9.31 80.58
CA MET A 1 -26.72 -8.38 79.44
C MET A 1 -27.74 -8.94 78.46
N ARG A 2 -28.96 -8.40 78.42
CA ARG A 2 -29.99 -8.80 77.43
C ARG A 2 -29.74 -8.04 76.13
N CYS A 3 -29.12 -8.69 75.15
CA CYS A 3 -29.07 -8.16 73.79
C CYS A 3 -30.51 -8.04 73.27
N SER A 4 -30.99 -6.80 73.12
CA SER A 4 -32.30 -6.52 72.54
C SER A 4 -32.39 -7.14 71.15
N LEU A 5 -33.44 -7.91 70.89
CA LEU A 5 -33.74 -8.54 69.60
C LEU A 5 -33.57 -7.56 68.41
N LYS A 6 -33.79 -6.25 68.65
CA LYS A 6 -33.60 -5.18 67.65
C LYS A 6 -32.15 -5.04 67.19
N LYS A 7 -31.17 -5.16 68.08
CA LYS A 7 -29.74 -5.06 67.72
C LYS A 7 -29.27 -6.29 66.95
N LEU A 8 -29.82 -7.46 67.26
CA LEU A 8 -29.53 -8.69 66.52
C LEU A 8 -30.12 -8.64 65.11
N ALA A 9 -31.36 -8.16 64.98
CA ALA A 9 -32.03 -7.97 63.68
C ALA A 9 -31.30 -6.93 62.80
N GLN A 10 -30.83 -5.83 63.38
CA GLN A 10 -30.02 -4.83 62.66
C GLN A 10 -28.67 -5.41 62.20
N GLY A 11 -28.00 -6.21 63.04
CA GLY A 11 -26.77 -6.89 62.65
C GLY A 11 -26.97 -7.86 61.48
N ILE A 12 -28.02 -8.66 61.52
CA ILE A 12 -28.38 -9.60 60.44
C ILE A 12 -28.72 -8.83 59.15
N PHE A 13 -29.44 -7.73 59.25
CA PHE A 13 -29.76 -6.89 58.09
C PHE A 13 -28.51 -6.26 57.46
N CYS A 14 -27.58 -5.74 58.27
CA CYS A 14 -26.32 -5.19 57.76
C CYS A 14 -25.46 -6.25 57.06
N ILE A 15 -25.39 -7.47 57.62
CA ILE A 15 -24.67 -8.60 56.99
C ILE A 15 -25.33 -8.98 55.66
N TYR A 16 -26.66 -9.01 55.61
CA TYR A 16 -27.41 -9.32 54.39
C TYR A 16 -27.18 -8.28 53.29
N VAL A 17 -27.18 -6.98 53.63
CA VAL A 17 -26.89 -5.90 52.67
C VAL A 17 -25.45 -6.00 52.16
N ALA A 18 -24.47 -6.21 53.05
CA ALA A 18 -23.07 -6.37 52.65
C ALA A 18 -22.88 -7.57 51.70
N PHE A 19 -23.54 -8.69 51.99
CA PHE A 19 -23.49 -9.87 51.14
C PHE A 19 -24.15 -9.62 49.77
N THR A 20 -25.25 -8.88 49.75
CA THR A 20 -25.95 -8.50 48.51
C THR A 20 -25.14 -7.54 47.66
N CYS A 21 -24.46 -6.56 48.26
CA CYS A 21 -23.55 -5.66 47.55
C CYS A 21 -22.33 -6.41 46.99
N TYR A 22 -21.78 -7.36 47.75
CA TYR A 22 -20.64 -8.16 47.32
C TYR A 22 -20.99 -9.10 46.16
N THR A 23 -22.15 -9.78 46.21
CA THR A 23 -22.60 -10.63 45.11
C THR A 23 -22.91 -9.80 43.85
N THR A 24 -23.49 -8.60 44.02
CA THR A 24 -23.71 -7.65 42.91
C THR A 24 -22.40 -7.16 42.30
N TYR A 25 -21.38 -6.85 43.12
CA TYR A 25 -20.05 -6.46 42.65
C TYR A 25 -19.36 -7.58 41.85
N ILE A 26 -19.40 -8.83 42.35
CA ILE A 26 -18.85 -9.98 41.62
C ILE A 26 -19.61 -10.20 40.29
N TRP A 27 -20.93 -10.06 40.30
CA TRP A 27 -21.74 -10.17 39.09
C TRP A 27 -21.41 -9.08 38.08
N LEU A 28 -21.23 -7.83 38.52
CA LEU A 28 -20.84 -6.71 37.67
C LEU A 28 -19.44 -6.91 37.08
N GLN A 29 -18.45 -7.34 37.88
CA GLN A 29 -17.10 -7.67 37.39
C GLN A 29 -17.11 -8.81 36.37
N LYS A 30 -17.90 -9.86 36.61
CA LYS A 30 -18.04 -10.97 35.65
C LYS A 30 -18.69 -10.50 34.35
N THR A 31 -19.65 -9.58 34.43
CA THR A 31 -20.37 -9.04 33.27
C THR A 31 -19.48 -8.09 32.47
N LEU A 32 -18.69 -7.23 33.13
CA LEU A 32 -17.70 -6.37 32.50
C LEU A 32 -16.57 -7.17 31.83
N ARG A 33 -16.01 -8.19 32.50
CA ARG A 33 -15.04 -9.10 31.88
C ARG A 33 -15.64 -9.89 30.72
N LYS A 34 -16.92 -10.26 30.78
CA LYS A 34 -17.63 -10.91 29.67
C LYS A 34 -17.85 -9.93 28.51
N ALA A 35 -18.15 -8.67 28.79
CA ALA A 35 -18.27 -7.61 27.78
C ALA A 35 -16.92 -7.30 27.11
N GLU A 36 -15.83 -7.17 27.87
CA GLU A 36 -14.46 -7.03 27.33
C GLU A 36 -14.05 -8.24 26.50
N ASN A 37 -14.31 -9.45 26.98
CA ASN A 37 -14.02 -10.68 26.22
C ASN A 37 -14.91 -10.80 24.98
N THR A 38 -16.15 -10.30 25.02
CA THR A 38 -17.06 -10.29 23.85
C THR A 38 -16.65 -9.22 22.85
N ALA A 39 -16.21 -8.03 23.30
CA ALA A 39 -15.65 -6.99 22.44
C ALA A 39 -14.32 -7.42 21.82
N PHE A 40 -13.46 -8.08 22.58
CA PHE A 40 -12.23 -8.72 22.08
C PHE A 40 -12.53 -9.88 21.13
N GLN A 41 -13.51 -10.74 21.44
CA GLN A 41 -13.93 -11.80 20.52
C GLN A 41 -14.66 -11.28 19.29
N ASN A 42 -15.32 -10.13 19.36
CA ASN A 42 -15.94 -9.47 18.20
C ASN A 42 -14.88 -8.74 17.36
N GLY A 43 -13.88 -8.13 17.97
CA GLY A 43 -12.70 -7.60 17.28
C GLY A 43 -11.83 -8.71 16.65
N ILE A 44 -11.70 -9.85 17.33
CA ILE A 44 -11.11 -11.07 16.77
C ILE A 44 -12.02 -11.67 15.71
N LYS A 45 -13.34 -11.71 15.85
CA LYS A 45 -14.26 -12.18 14.81
C LYS A 45 -14.30 -11.27 13.60
N PHE A 46 -14.05 -9.98 13.75
CA PHE A 46 -13.87 -9.02 12.66
C PHE A 46 -12.51 -9.22 11.97
N ALA A 47 -11.45 -9.50 12.74
CA ALA A 47 -10.15 -9.90 12.19
C ALA A 47 -10.15 -11.32 11.58
N LEU A 48 -10.98 -12.23 12.12
CA LEU A 48 -11.17 -13.63 11.72
C LEU A 48 -12.25 -13.84 10.66
N SER A 49 -13.19 -12.92 10.47
CA SER A 49 -14.05 -12.89 9.29
C SER A 49 -13.24 -12.54 8.03
N GLY A 50 -12.14 -11.81 8.21
CA GLY A 50 -11.09 -11.68 7.20
C GLY A 50 -10.11 -12.87 7.10
N THR A 51 -10.17 -13.89 7.98
CA THR A 51 -9.18 -15.00 7.99
C THR A 51 -9.76 -16.42 8.17
N ARG A 52 -11.08 -16.65 8.10
CA ARG A 52 -11.66 -18.01 8.02
C ARG A 52 -11.62 -18.59 6.60
N LEU A 53 -10.45 -18.58 5.96
CA LEU A 53 -10.09 -19.44 4.83
C LEU A 53 -8.56 -19.62 4.82
N SER A 54 -8.01 -20.27 5.85
CA SER A 54 -6.64 -20.79 5.81
C SER A 54 -6.60 -22.19 6.43
N ALA A 55 -7.23 -23.12 5.72
CA ALA A 55 -6.86 -24.53 5.64
C ALA A 55 -7.74 -25.16 4.54
N LYS A 56 -7.17 -25.35 3.34
CA LYS A 56 -7.81 -25.87 2.11
C LYS A 56 -8.80 -24.94 1.36
N SER A 57 -8.24 -23.97 0.63
CA SER A 57 -8.55 -23.67 -0.79
C SER A 57 -7.75 -22.43 -1.19
N LYS A 58 -6.88 -22.55 -2.20
CA LYS A 58 -6.21 -21.41 -2.84
C LYS A 58 -7.23 -20.65 -3.67
N GLU A 59 -7.86 -19.64 -3.08
CA GLU A 59 -8.50 -18.54 -3.81
C GLU A 59 -8.09 -17.26 -3.09
N GLU A 60 -6.99 -16.69 -3.57
CA GLU A 60 -6.32 -15.51 -3.04
C GLU A 60 -7.04 -14.24 -3.49
N ASN A 61 -7.25 -13.34 -2.54
CA ASN A 61 -7.95 -12.06 -2.68
C ASN A 61 -7.10 -11.08 -3.51
N TRP A 62 -7.35 -11.05 -4.81
CA TRP A 62 -6.80 -10.09 -5.76
C TRP A 62 -7.89 -9.08 -6.16
N ASN A 63 -7.53 -7.85 -6.58
CA ASN A 63 -8.42 -6.87 -7.22
C ASN A 63 -7.57 -5.80 -7.97
N PRO A 64 -7.41 -5.82 -9.29
CA PRO A 64 -6.58 -4.83 -9.99
C PRO A 64 -7.21 -3.44 -10.05
N TRP A 65 -8.49 -3.35 -9.72
CA TRP A 65 -9.29 -2.15 -9.86
C TRP A 65 -9.25 -1.43 -8.53
N GLY A 66 -8.64 -0.25 -8.47
CA GLY A 66 -8.41 0.50 -7.24
C GLY A 66 -9.53 0.36 -6.21
N GLU A 67 -9.15 0.14 -4.95
CA GLU A 67 -10.03 0.18 -3.80
C GLU A 67 -10.74 1.53 -3.75
N GLU A 68 -11.92 1.62 -4.35
CA GLU A 68 -12.82 2.77 -4.22
C GLU A 68 -13.99 2.40 -3.31
N PHE A 69 -13.78 1.46 -2.39
CA PHE A 69 -14.84 0.63 -1.81
C PHE A 69 -15.27 1.06 -0.41
N GLU A 70 -16.59 1.11 -0.25
CA GLU A 70 -17.44 0.78 0.91
C GLU A 70 -18.69 0.11 0.27
N ASP A 71 -19.48 -0.83 0.81
CA ASP A 71 -19.63 -1.54 2.08
C ASP A 71 -19.85 -3.04 1.75
N GLU A 72 -19.33 -3.98 2.55
CA GLU A 72 -19.62 -5.41 2.35
C GLU A 72 -21.07 -5.76 2.73
N LYS A 73 -21.93 -6.01 1.73
CA LYS A 73 -23.21 -6.70 1.93
C LYS A 73 -23.41 -7.87 0.95
N GLY A 74 -23.23 -9.09 1.47
CA GLY A 74 -23.76 -10.37 0.95
C GLY A 74 -23.06 -10.90 -0.31
N GLY A 75 -22.88 -12.20 -0.56
CA GLY A 75 -23.32 -13.43 0.08
C GLY A 75 -23.30 -14.57 -0.95
N GLN A 76 -23.14 -15.81 -0.46
CA GLN A 76 -23.43 -17.12 -1.07
C GLN A 76 -22.35 -17.86 -1.92
N ARG A 77 -22.13 -19.12 -1.51
CA ARG A 77 -21.25 -20.16 -2.08
C ARG A 77 -22.05 -21.13 -2.97
N ARG A 78 -21.46 -21.65 -4.06
CA ARG A 78 -21.77 -22.98 -4.69
C ARG A 78 -20.51 -23.56 -5.42
N PRO A 79 -20.56 -24.78 -6.02
CA PRO A 79 -19.84 -26.00 -5.63
C PRO A 79 -18.53 -26.25 -6.43
N PRO A 80 -17.72 -27.27 -6.10
CA PRO A 80 -16.35 -27.38 -6.60
C PRO A 80 -16.26 -27.89 -8.04
N PHE A 81 -15.39 -27.26 -8.84
CA PHE A 81 -15.02 -27.66 -10.20
C PHE A 81 -13.70 -28.47 -10.18
N GLN A 82 -13.61 -29.50 -11.01
CA GLN A 82 -12.41 -30.34 -11.17
C GLN A 82 -11.45 -29.76 -12.21
N ALA A 83 -10.17 -29.65 -11.87
CA ALA A 83 -9.13 -29.12 -12.77
C ALA A 83 -8.65 -30.15 -13.80
N PRO A 84 -8.38 -29.76 -15.07
CA PRO A 84 -7.62 -30.58 -16.00
C PRO A 84 -6.11 -30.42 -15.77
N VAL A 85 -5.40 -31.53 -15.96
CA VAL A 85 -3.93 -31.63 -15.88
C VAL A 85 -3.33 -31.28 -17.24
N PHE A 86 -2.37 -30.36 -17.28
CA PHE A 86 -1.53 -30.11 -18.46
C PHE A 86 -0.05 -30.39 -18.14
N SER A 87 0.59 -31.18 -19.00
CA SER A 87 2.03 -31.45 -18.95
C SER A 87 2.78 -30.53 -19.92
N LEU A 88 3.87 -29.92 -19.44
CA LEU A 88 4.79 -29.09 -20.23
C LEU A 88 5.54 -29.95 -21.26
N SER A 89 5.76 -29.40 -22.46
CA SER A 89 6.44 -30.07 -23.56
C SER A 89 7.97 -29.99 -23.43
N ASP A 90 8.69 -30.96 -24.00
CA ASP A 90 10.15 -31.11 -23.83
C ASP A 90 10.99 -29.99 -24.46
N VAL A 91 10.37 -29.06 -25.20
CA VAL A 91 11.03 -27.84 -25.72
C VAL A 91 11.29 -26.82 -24.60
N GLU A 92 10.47 -26.79 -23.54
CA GLU A 92 10.65 -25.87 -22.39
C GLU A 92 11.77 -26.32 -21.43
N LYS A 93 12.18 -27.59 -21.49
CA LYS A 93 13.27 -28.12 -20.66
C LYS A 93 14.66 -27.80 -21.22
N GLN A 94 14.78 -27.49 -22.51
CA GLN A 94 16.07 -27.19 -23.14
C GLN A 94 16.52 -25.72 -23.02
N ALA A 95 15.63 -24.80 -22.62
CA ALA A 95 15.98 -23.38 -22.43
C ALA A 95 16.67 -23.07 -21.08
N LEU A 96 16.78 -24.05 -20.18
CA LEU A 96 17.39 -23.88 -18.84
C LEU A 96 18.89 -24.23 -18.78
N HIS A 97 19.49 -24.69 -19.88
CA HIS A 97 20.92 -25.03 -19.94
C HIS A 97 21.57 -24.49 -21.22
N GLY A 98 22.08 -23.25 -21.17
CA GLY A 98 22.76 -22.62 -22.31
C GLY A 98 23.70 -21.47 -21.92
N ASN A 99 24.99 -21.81 -21.82
CA ASN A 99 26.23 -21.03 -21.63
C ASN A 99 26.26 -19.50 -21.75
N SER A 100 26.94 -18.92 -20.76
CA SER A 100 27.59 -17.60 -20.74
C SER A 100 28.74 -17.45 -21.75
N ARG A 101 28.83 -16.31 -22.43
CA ARG A 101 30.09 -15.67 -22.87
C ARG A 101 29.90 -14.20 -23.29
N HIS A 102 30.71 -13.35 -22.64
CA HIS A 102 31.25 -12.01 -22.97
C HIS A 102 30.46 -10.95 -23.76
N GLY A 103 30.46 -9.71 -23.23
CA GLY A 103 30.21 -8.48 -24.01
C GLY A 103 30.09 -7.18 -23.20
N SER A 104 31.23 -6.51 -23.01
CA SER A 104 31.47 -5.05 -22.83
C SER A 104 30.70 -4.22 -21.78
N MET A 105 31.45 -3.83 -20.75
CA MET A 105 31.17 -2.81 -19.73
C MET A 105 31.66 -1.43 -20.27
N LEU A 106 30.85 -0.38 -20.21
CA LEU A 106 31.26 1.00 -20.49
C LEU A 106 31.43 1.80 -19.18
N PRO A 107 32.28 2.85 -19.16
CA PRO A 107 33.20 3.11 -18.07
C PRO A 107 33.00 4.48 -17.42
N TRP A 108 32.50 4.51 -16.18
CA TRP A 108 32.60 5.70 -15.30
C TRP A 108 32.82 5.27 -13.85
N ARG A 109 34.01 4.77 -13.54
CA ARG A 109 34.48 4.61 -12.15
C ARG A 109 35.99 4.59 -12.10
N GLN A 110 36.59 5.75 -12.35
CA GLN A 110 37.98 6.01 -12.02
C GLN A 110 38.09 7.43 -11.48
N LEU A 111 37.81 7.57 -10.18
CA LEU A 111 38.41 8.61 -9.35
C LEU A 111 38.76 8.01 -7.98
N GLU A 112 40.06 8.00 -7.74
CA GLU A 112 40.75 8.17 -6.45
C GLU A 112 40.79 6.99 -5.47
N LEU A 113 41.79 6.12 -5.71
CA LEU A 113 42.47 5.36 -4.65
C LEU A 113 43.46 6.29 -3.93
N GLY A 114 42.95 7.05 -2.97
CA GLY A 114 43.75 7.82 -2.01
C GLY A 114 43.43 7.38 -0.58
N ALA A 115 44.41 6.75 0.08
CA ALA A 115 44.50 6.47 1.53
C ALA A 115 43.19 6.16 2.28
N VAL A 116 42.87 4.87 2.45
CA VAL A 116 41.84 4.40 3.40
C VAL A 116 42.30 4.70 4.83
N LYS A 117 42.02 5.91 5.32
CA LYS A 117 41.87 6.13 6.76
C LYS A 117 40.73 5.22 7.22
N LYS A 118 41.00 4.36 8.21
CA LYS A 118 39.97 3.59 8.93
C LYS A 118 38.88 4.58 9.36
N LEU A 119 37.74 4.58 8.65
CA LEU A 119 36.56 5.29 9.13
C LEU A 119 36.21 4.72 10.51
N PRO A 120 35.93 5.56 11.51
CA PRO A 120 35.49 5.09 12.81
C PRO A 120 34.27 4.18 12.61
N SER A 121 34.20 3.08 13.37
CA SER A 121 33.08 2.14 13.31
C SER A 121 31.77 2.90 13.56
N GLN A 122 31.05 3.22 12.49
CA GLN A 122 29.78 3.94 12.59
C GLN A 122 28.80 3.11 13.42
N LYS A 123 28.17 3.76 14.41
CA LYS A 123 27.14 3.13 15.24
C LYS A 123 26.05 2.56 14.33
N ILE A 124 25.71 1.30 14.54
CA ILE A 124 24.63 0.64 13.83
C ILE A 124 23.31 1.00 14.52
N HIS A 125 22.32 1.44 13.74
CA HIS A 125 20.98 1.78 14.25
C HIS A 125 19.95 0.78 13.72
N ASN A 126 19.09 0.29 14.61
CA ASN A 126 17.96 -0.55 14.23
C ASN A 126 16.72 0.32 14.04
N ILE A 127 15.99 0.11 12.95
CA ILE A 127 14.71 0.76 12.65
C ILE A 127 13.68 -0.34 12.43
N GLU A 128 12.65 -0.37 13.27
CA GLU A 128 11.50 -1.25 13.08
C GLU A 128 10.48 -0.56 12.16
N LEU A 129 9.98 -1.32 11.18
CA LEU A 129 8.93 -0.89 10.24
C LEU A 129 7.71 -1.79 10.46
N TRP A 130 6.60 -1.25 10.94
CA TRP A 130 5.39 -2.05 11.20
C TRP A 130 4.28 -1.70 10.22
N GLY A 131 3.98 -2.65 9.33
CA GLY A 131 2.99 -2.53 8.26
C GLY A 131 1.57 -2.85 8.74
N LYS A 132 0.71 -1.84 8.81
CA LYS A 132 -0.73 -2.00 9.10
C LYS A 132 -1.64 -1.41 7.99
N ALA A 133 -1.06 -1.04 6.86
CA ALA A 133 -1.76 -0.58 5.67
C ALA A 133 -1.22 -1.26 4.41
N ALA A 134 -2.05 -1.29 3.37
CA ALA A 134 -1.76 -1.88 2.06
C ALA A 134 -0.42 -1.42 1.46
N ILE A 135 -0.11 -0.13 1.57
CA ILE A 135 1.12 0.50 1.04
C ILE A 135 2.41 0.01 1.73
N GLY A 136 2.31 -0.70 2.86
CA GLY A 136 3.46 -1.24 3.57
C GLY A 136 4.18 -2.34 2.79
N LEU A 137 3.45 -3.15 2.03
CA LEU A 137 4.04 -4.18 1.18
C LEU A 137 4.76 -3.56 -0.02
N TYR A 138 4.20 -2.49 -0.60
CA TYR A 138 4.89 -1.73 -1.65
C TYR A 138 6.20 -1.11 -1.17
N LEU A 139 6.19 -0.48 0.03
CA LEU A 139 7.40 0.02 0.67
C LEU A 139 8.47 -1.06 0.77
N TRP A 140 8.12 -2.25 1.27
CA TRP A 140 9.12 -3.28 1.54
C TRP A 140 9.60 -4.01 0.28
N GLU A 141 8.67 -4.46 -0.56
CA GLU A 141 9.00 -5.32 -1.69
C GLU A 141 9.50 -4.53 -2.89
N HIS A 142 8.91 -3.35 -3.17
CA HIS A 142 9.24 -2.58 -4.35
C HIS A 142 10.29 -1.51 -4.06
N ILE A 143 10.00 -0.58 -3.14
CA ILE A 143 10.91 0.53 -2.83
C ILE A 143 12.19 -0.01 -2.17
N MET A 144 12.06 -0.70 -1.04
CA MET A 144 13.18 -1.27 -0.30
C MET A 144 13.78 -2.51 -0.97
N ASN A 145 13.24 -2.98 -2.10
CA ASN A 145 13.74 -4.11 -2.86
C ASN A 145 14.13 -5.34 -2.01
N SER A 146 13.23 -5.78 -1.13
CA SER A 146 13.47 -6.89 -0.20
C SER A 146 12.32 -7.90 -0.23
N THR A 147 12.60 -9.14 0.16
CA THR A 147 11.58 -10.19 0.27
C THR A 147 11.06 -10.33 1.69
N LEU A 148 9.91 -10.99 1.83
CA LEU A 148 9.30 -11.36 3.11
C LEU A 148 9.36 -12.87 3.33
N GLU A 149 9.46 -13.24 4.59
CA GLU A 149 9.36 -14.61 5.06
C GLU A 149 8.13 -14.75 5.96
N ASP A 150 7.34 -15.80 5.73
CA ASP A 150 6.23 -16.13 6.61
C ASP A 150 6.74 -16.62 7.97
N ARG A 151 6.07 -16.18 9.02
CA ARG A 151 6.35 -16.56 10.40
C ARG A 151 5.08 -17.12 11.02
N LEU A 152 5.25 -18.13 11.89
CA LEU A 152 4.16 -18.80 12.60
C LEU A 152 3.04 -19.28 11.64
N GLY A 153 3.41 -19.91 10.52
CA GLY A 153 2.43 -20.42 9.55
C GLY A 153 1.62 -19.34 8.82
N GLY A 154 2.20 -18.15 8.62
CA GLY A 154 1.58 -17.05 7.88
C GLY A 154 0.80 -16.04 8.74
N VAL A 155 0.82 -16.17 10.07
CA VAL A 155 0.16 -15.22 10.99
C VAL A 155 0.76 -13.82 10.89
N TRP A 156 2.05 -13.75 10.57
CA TRP A 156 2.74 -12.50 10.27
C TRP A 156 3.94 -12.77 9.36
N GLN A 157 4.43 -11.71 8.72
CA GLN A 157 5.54 -11.77 7.79
C GLN A 157 6.68 -10.86 8.27
N TYR A 158 7.91 -11.28 7.99
CA TYR A 158 9.12 -10.62 8.43
C TYR A 158 10.10 -10.40 7.29
N GLY A 159 10.77 -9.26 7.30
CA GLY A 159 11.94 -9.01 6.46
C GLY A 159 13.01 -8.22 7.21
N SER A 160 14.26 -8.37 6.80
CA SER A 160 15.37 -7.58 7.31
C SER A 160 16.26 -7.12 6.17
N LYS A 161 16.58 -5.82 6.13
CA LYS A 161 17.48 -5.24 5.12
C LYS A 161 18.45 -4.28 5.80
N ARG A 162 19.73 -4.39 5.46
CA ARG A 162 20.76 -3.44 5.90
C ARG A 162 21.05 -2.44 4.78
N ILE A 163 21.00 -1.15 5.10
CA ILE A 163 21.38 -0.06 4.21
C ILE A 163 22.39 0.81 4.97
N GLN A 164 23.65 0.75 4.57
CA GLN A 164 24.76 1.42 5.28
C GLN A 164 24.84 1.00 6.76
N ASN A 165 24.73 1.96 7.70
CA ASN A 165 24.72 1.75 9.15
C ASN A 165 23.31 1.55 9.74
N LEU A 166 22.27 1.43 8.90
CA LEU A 166 20.90 1.19 9.33
C LEU A 166 20.48 -0.26 9.05
N ILE A 167 19.84 -0.89 10.03
CA ILE A 167 19.19 -2.20 9.89
C ILE A 167 17.69 -1.98 9.99
N PHE A 168 16.98 -2.20 8.89
CA PHE A 168 15.53 -2.16 8.81
C PHE A 168 14.97 -3.55 9.07
N ARG A 169 13.98 -3.61 9.97
CA ARG A 169 13.23 -4.84 10.28
C ARG A 169 11.76 -4.60 10.03
N PHE A 170 11.22 -5.24 9.02
CA PHE A 170 9.82 -5.07 8.64
C PHE A 170 8.96 -6.20 9.18
N ARG A 171 7.80 -5.83 9.71
CA ARG A 171 6.79 -6.75 10.24
C ARG A 171 5.42 -6.34 9.73
N THR A 172 4.68 -7.29 9.19
CA THR A 172 3.29 -7.07 8.78
C THR A 172 2.42 -8.28 9.07
N GLY A 173 1.11 -8.10 9.04
CA GLY A 173 0.12 -9.16 9.22
C GLY A 173 -0.74 -9.02 10.48
N PRO A 174 -1.76 -9.88 10.64
CA PRO A 174 -2.69 -9.85 11.77
C PRO A 174 -2.01 -10.01 13.14
N GLY A 175 -0.94 -10.79 13.22
CA GLY A 175 -0.20 -11.04 14.47
C GLY A 175 0.57 -9.84 15.00
N VAL A 176 0.80 -8.81 14.17
CA VAL A 176 1.49 -7.58 14.57
C VAL A 176 0.47 -6.66 15.25
N VAL A 177 0.54 -6.60 16.58
CA VAL A 177 -0.36 -5.82 17.46
C VAL A 177 0.44 -5.17 18.59
N PRO A 178 0.01 -4.01 19.14
CA PRO A 178 0.83 -3.22 20.06
C PRO A 178 1.32 -3.96 21.31
N HIS A 179 0.49 -4.82 21.89
CA HIS A 179 0.82 -5.55 23.13
C HIS A 179 1.76 -6.75 22.91
N LYS A 180 1.94 -7.20 21.67
CA LYS A 180 2.89 -8.28 21.31
C LYS A 180 4.14 -7.75 20.59
N ALA A 181 4.14 -6.47 20.24
CA ALA A 181 5.28 -5.85 19.58
C ALA A 181 6.48 -5.78 20.54
N PRO A 182 7.73 -5.91 20.03
CA PRO A 182 8.93 -5.77 20.85
C PRO A 182 8.92 -4.46 21.64
N LYS A 183 9.24 -4.50 22.93
CA LYS A 183 9.21 -3.32 23.82
C LYS A 183 10.53 -2.56 23.87
N ASP A 184 11.60 -3.15 23.37
CA ASP A 184 12.95 -2.60 23.34
C ASP A 184 13.24 -1.72 22.11
N VAL A 185 12.20 -1.29 21.39
CA VAL A 185 12.31 -0.53 20.14
C VAL A 185 12.70 0.91 20.41
N GLU A 186 13.77 1.36 19.75
CA GLU A 186 14.24 2.75 19.83
C GLU A 186 13.75 3.63 18.67
N ASN A 187 13.70 3.07 17.46
CA ASN A 187 13.33 3.81 16.25
C ASN A 187 12.25 3.03 15.49
N LEU A 188 11.13 3.69 15.24
CA LEU A 188 9.93 3.07 14.69
C LEU A 188 9.39 3.87 13.50
N VAL A 189 8.98 3.16 12.46
CA VAL A 189 8.11 3.70 11.40
C VAL A 189 6.83 2.87 11.36
N LEU A 190 5.70 3.53 11.56
CA LEU A 190 4.38 2.90 11.42
C LEU A 190 3.84 3.15 10.03
N VAL A 191 3.34 2.11 9.35
CA VAL A 191 2.60 2.28 8.10
C VAL A 191 1.11 2.12 8.40
N LEU A 192 0.37 3.24 8.38
CA LEU A 192 -1.01 3.34 8.87
C LEU A 192 -1.99 3.66 7.75
N ASN A 193 -3.26 3.32 7.99
CA ASN A 193 -4.36 3.57 7.07
C ASN A 193 -5.29 4.61 7.68
N GLY A 194 -5.37 5.79 7.07
CA GLY A 194 -6.20 6.92 7.47
C GLY A 194 -7.40 7.15 6.57
N ARG A 195 -7.76 6.16 5.73
CA ARG A 195 -8.70 6.35 4.64
C ARG A 195 -10.14 6.60 5.09
N GLU A 196 -10.60 5.86 6.08
CA GLU A 196 -11.98 5.91 6.59
C GLU A 196 -11.96 5.86 8.13
N GLN A 197 -13.07 6.23 8.77
CA GLN A 197 -13.14 6.37 10.23
C GLN A 197 -12.71 5.10 10.98
N SER A 198 -13.14 3.92 10.52
CA SER A 198 -12.78 2.65 11.16
C SER A 198 -11.27 2.38 11.16
N LYS A 199 -10.58 2.79 10.09
CA LYS A 199 -9.12 2.64 9.93
C LYS A 199 -8.38 3.70 10.73
N ILE A 200 -8.89 4.92 10.78
CA ILE A 200 -8.39 5.98 11.64
C ILE A 200 -8.44 5.54 13.11
N ASP A 201 -9.56 4.99 13.57
CA ASP A 201 -9.71 4.52 14.95
C ASP A 201 -8.70 3.41 15.26
N PHE A 202 -8.49 2.47 14.33
CA PHE A 202 -7.44 1.46 14.47
C PHE A 202 -6.03 2.04 14.47
N ALA A 203 -5.75 3.06 13.65
CA ALA A 203 -4.47 3.74 13.60
C ALA A 203 -4.18 4.49 14.91
N LYS A 204 -5.20 5.12 15.52
CA LYS A 204 -5.09 5.79 16.82
C LYS A 204 -4.69 4.82 17.93
N ILE A 205 -5.23 3.59 17.95
CA ILE A 205 -4.81 2.56 18.92
C ILE A 205 -3.29 2.32 18.89
N TRP A 206 -2.68 2.33 17.70
CA TRP A 206 -1.23 2.22 17.57
C TRP A 206 -0.51 3.45 18.09
N LEU A 207 -0.97 4.64 17.71
CA LEU A 207 -0.35 5.91 18.10
C LEU A 207 -0.45 6.16 19.62
N ASP A 208 -1.61 5.88 20.22
CA ASP A 208 -1.84 6.02 21.66
C ASP A 208 -0.94 5.05 22.47
N SER A 209 -0.69 3.85 21.92
CA SER A 209 0.16 2.84 22.55
C SER A 209 1.65 3.18 22.58
N LEU A 210 2.11 4.17 21.80
CA LEU A 210 3.52 4.56 21.69
C LEU A 210 4.11 4.99 23.04
N SER A 211 3.28 5.59 23.90
CA SER A 211 3.65 5.96 25.28
C SER A 211 4.12 4.78 26.14
N THR A 212 3.74 3.55 25.78
CA THR A 212 4.10 2.32 26.51
C THR A 212 5.47 1.74 26.14
N PHE A 213 6.20 2.37 25.22
CA PHE A 213 7.52 1.91 24.75
C PHE A 213 8.62 2.79 25.36
N GLU A 214 9.13 2.39 26.52
CA GLU A 214 10.08 3.19 27.34
C GLU A 214 11.38 3.58 26.62
N LYS A 215 11.82 2.78 25.64
CA LYS A 215 13.06 3.03 24.88
C LYS A 215 12.85 3.82 23.60
N LEU A 216 11.60 4.15 23.26
CA LEU A 216 11.26 4.79 22.00
C LEU A 216 11.79 6.23 21.95
N LYS A 217 12.61 6.52 20.95
CA LYS A 217 13.25 7.83 20.73
C LYS A 217 12.71 8.52 19.49
N ASN A 218 12.46 7.73 18.45
CA ASN A 218 12.17 8.22 17.12
C ASN A 218 10.96 7.50 16.54
N VAL A 219 9.97 8.28 16.08
CA VAL A 219 8.78 7.75 15.40
C VAL A 219 8.53 8.52 14.12
N ALA A 220 8.29 7.79 13.04
CA ALA A 220 7.72 8.33 11.81
C ALA A 220 6.46 7.55 11.43
N VAL A 221 5.60 8.16 10.63
CA VAL A 221 4.41 7.50 10.08
C VAL A 221 4.45 7.56 8.56
N ILE A 222 4.11 6.48 7.88
CA ILE A 222 3.74 6.48 6.46
C ILE A 222 2.23 6.27 6.42
N LEU A 223 1.50 7.29 5.99
CA LEU A 223 0.05 7.34 6.05
C LEU A 223 -0.54 7.17 4.65
N LEU A 224 -1.32 6.09 4.47
CA LEU A 224 -2.31 6.05 3.40
C LEU A 224 -3.43 7.02 3.76
N GLY A 225 -3.42 8.20 3.14
CA GLY A 225 -4.35 9.28 3.45
C GLY A 225 -5.78 9.01 3.00
N ASN A 226 -6.69 9.85 3.50
CA ASN A 226 -8.07 9.93 3.05
C ASN A 226 -8.19 10.51 1.63
N GLU A 227 -9.17 10.05 0.85
CA GLU A 227 -9.40 10.46 -0.55
C GLU A 227 -9.89 11.90 -0.71
N GLN A 228 -10.44 12.50 0.34
CA GLN A 228 -10.77 13.93 0.41
C GLN A 228 -9.62 14.74 1.03
N CYS A 229 -8.49 14.10 1.33
CA CYS A 229 -7.32 14.66 1.99
C CYS A 229 -7.59 15.21 3.41
N ASP A 230 -8.62 14.69 4.08
CA ASP A 230 -8.97 15.05 5.45
C ASP A 230 -8.12 14.26 6.47
N ASN A 231 -6.87 14.68 6.65
CA ASN A 231 -5.89 13.99 7.49
C ASN A 231 -5.56 14.72 8.80
N GLU A 232 -6.30 15.78 9.16
CA GLU A 232 -6.06 16.62 10.35
C GLU A 232 -5.89 15.84 11.67
N TRP A 233 -6.57 14.70 11.79
CA TRP A 233 -6.55 13.87 12.99
C TRP A 233 -5.14 13.38 13.39
N ILE A 234 -4.20 13.28 12.44
CA ILE A 234 -2.81 12.85 12.74
C ILE A 234 -2.00 13.95 13.42
N LYS A 235 -2.38 15.23 13.25
CA LYS A 235 -1.57 16.36 13.70
C LYS A 235 -1.37 16.38 15.20
N GLN A 236 -2.36 15.96 15.99
CA GLN A 236 -2.23 15.88 17.46
C GLN A 236 -1.10 14.93 17.92
N TYR A 237 -0.70 13.98 17.07
CA TYR A 237 0.36 13.01 17.39
C TYR A 237 1.75 13.51 17.02
N LEU A 238 1.86 14.66 16.35
CA LEU A 238 3.15 15.26 15.98
C LEU A 238 3.86 15.84 17.20
N VAL A 239 5.19 15.78 17.20
CA VAL A 239 6.04 16.36 18.26
C VAL A 239 5.75 17.84 18.48
N GLN A 240 5.54 18.62 17.42
CA GLN A 240 5.21 20.04 17.52
C GLN A 240 3.89 20.32 18.27
N ASN A 241 3.02 19.32 18.38
CA ASN A 241 1.72 19.38 19.06
C ASN A 241 1.69 18.55 20.35
N GLY A 242 2.86 18.15 20.87
CA GLY A 242 2.98 17.39 22.12
C GLY A 242 2.92 15.86 21.98
N GLY A 243 2.86 15.34 20.75
CA GLY A 243 2.91 13.90 20.49
C GLY A 243 4.33 13.34 20.30
N LEU A 244 4.43 12.10 19.81
CA LEU A 244 5.71 11.38 19.63
C LEU A 244 6.15 11.25 18.17
N VAL A 245 5.28 11.55 17.21
CA VAL A 245 5.56 11.40 15.77
C VAL A 245 6.39 12.59 15.28
N LYS A 246 7.62 12.34 14.84
CA LYS A 246 8.52 13.40 14.34
C LYS A 246 8.16 13.88 12.94
N LEU A 247 7.68 12.97 12.09
CA LEU A 247 7.36 13.23 10.69
C LEU A 247 6.39 12.21 10.12
N VAL A 248 5.68 12.62 9.06
CA VAL A 248 4.69 11.85 8.34
C VAL A 248 5.02 11.86 6.85
N PHE A 249 5.08 10.69 6.23
CA PHE A 249 5.04 10.52 4.79
C PHE A 249 3.58 10.32 4.38
N LEU A 250 3.01 11.20 3.58
CA LEU A 250 1.58 11.24 3.27
C LEU A 250 1.33 10.88 1.80
N VAL A 251 0.46 9.90 1.57
CA VAL A 251 -0.04 9.55 0.23
C VAL A 251 -1.11 10.56 -0.22
N TYR A 252 -1.12 10.85 -1.53
CA TYR A 252 -1.91 11.89 -2.22
C TYR A 252 -1.41 13.31 -2.03
N ASP A 253 -1.72 14.18 -2.99
CA ASP A 253 -1.38 15.60 -2.91
C ASP A 253 -2.19 16.24 -1.78
N SER A 254 -1.48 16.83 -0.82
CA SER A 254 -2.10 17.49 0.33
C SER A 254 -1.50 18.88 0.55
N PRO A 255 -2.32 19.89 0.92
CA PRO A 255 -1.84 21.18 1.37
C PRO A 255 -0.89 21.11 2.57
N ASP A 256 -0.98 20.04 3.37
CA ASP A 256 -0.16 19.84 4.56
C ASP A 256 1.31 19.55 4.26
N VAL A 257 1.65 19.11 3.05
CA VAL A 257 3.03 18.78 2.69
C VAL A 257 3.90 20.03 2.81
N ASP A 258 4.88 19.99 3.71
CA ASP A 258 5.74 21.14 4.05
C ASP A 258 7.24 20.79 3.95
N ASN A 259 7.58 19.53 3.65
CA ASN A 259 8.95 18.99 3.68
C ASN A 259 9.66 19.18 5.03
N VAL A 260 8.89 19.35 6.11
CA VAL A 260 9.38 19.51 7.49
C VAL A 260 8.69 18.52 8.41
N ASN A 261 7.37 18.50 8.46
CA ASN A 261 6.60 17.53 9.24
C ASN A 261 5.89 16.53 8.32
N PHE A 262 5.48 16.98 7.14
CA PHE A 262 4.79 16.18 6.14
C PHE A 262 5.59 16.14 4.85
N TYR A 263 5.85 14.93 4.37
CA TYR A 263 6.57 14.63 3.15
C TYR A 263 5.64 13.88 2.20
N GLN A 264 5.66 14.22 0.90
CA GLN A 264 4.87 13.48 -0.08
C GLN A 264 5.35 12.03 -0.19
N TRP A 265 4.42 11.08 -0.32
CA TRP A 265 4.68 9.66 -0.52
C TRP A 265 3.89 9.12 -1.72
N PRO A 266 4.45 8.22 -2.54
CA PRO A 266 3.70 7.58 -3.62
C PRO A 266 2.72 6.53 -3.12
N LEU A 267 1.59 6.40 -3.81
CA LEU A 267 0.66 5.29 -3.60
C LEU A 267 1.31 3.95 -4.00
N GLY A 268 1.99 3.91 -5.15
CA GLY A 268 2.67 2.72 -5.66
C GLY A 268 1.77 1.73 -6.39
N VAL A 269 2.23 0.49 -6.53
CA VAL A 269 1.46 -0.63 -7.09
C VAL A 269 0.68 -1.37 -6.00
N ALA A 270 -0.38 -2.09 -6.36
CA ALA A 270 -1.21 -2.83 -5.40
C ALA A 270 -0.56 -4.17 -4.97
N THR A 271 0.64 -4.13 -4.38
CA THR A 271 1.38 -5.33 -3.92
C THR A 271 0.54 -6.18 -2.97
N TYR A 272 -0.21 -5.54 -2.07
CA TYR A 272 -1.09 -6.20 -1.11
C TYR A 272 -2.21 -7.05 -1.72
N ARG A 273 -2.51 -6.83 -3.00
CA ARG A 273 -3.47 -7.64 -3.74
C ARG A 273 -2.79 -8.82 -4.41
N GLY A 274 -1.48 -8.76 -4.64
CA GLY A 274 -0.72 -9.77 -5.39
C GLY A 274 -0.13 -9.25 -6.71
N PHE A 275 0.01 -7.92 -6.87
CA PHE A 275 0.62 -7.37 -8.08
C PHE A 275 2.11 -7.65 -7.98
N PRO A 276 2.68 -8.46 -8.90
CA PRO A 276 3.98 -9.02 -8.66
C PRO A 276 5.08 -7.99 -8.92
N LYS A 277 6.20 -8.19 -8.24
CA LYS A 277 7.44 -7.52 -8.61
C LYS A 277 8.06 -8.21 -9.82
N PHE A 278 8.01 -7.56 -10.98
CA PHE A 278 8.60 -8.11 -12.20
C PHE A 278 10.12 -7.94 -12.21
N ARG A 279 10.82 -8.97 -12.70
CA ARG A 279 12.22 -8.87 -13.09
C ARG A 279 12.31 -8.35 -14.53
N ASP A 280 13.38 -7.62 -14.82
CA ASP A 280 13.67 -7.03 -16.13
C ASP A 280 13.57 -8.04 -17.29
N THR A 281 13.94 -9.29 -17.03
CA THR A 281 13.93 -10.37 -18.02
C THR A 281 12.53 -10.78 -18.48
N ILE A 282 11.49 -10.47 -17.72
CA ILE A 282 10.10 -10.86 -18.02
C ILE A 282 9.40 -9.81 -18.88
N ILE A 283 9.86 -8.55 -18.83
CA ILE A 283 9.22 -7.45 -19.54
C ILE A 283 9.85 -7.32 -20.92
N ASN A 284 9.23 -7.95 -21.92
CA ASN A 284 9.69 -7.85 -23.30
C ASN A 284 9.28 -6.51 -23.91
N ALA A 285 10.11 -5.48 -23.69
CA ALA A 285 9.91 -4.16 -24.29
C ALA A 285 10.07 -4.15 -25.82
N MET A 286 10.79 -5.14 -26.38
CA MET A 286 11.23 -5.17 -27.78
C MET A 286 10.18 -5.71 -28.76
N LYS A 287 9.24 -6.54 -28.28
CA LYS A 287 8.23 -7.14 -29.16
C LYS A 287 7.09 -6.16 -29.46
N PRO A 288 6.55 -6.11 -30.69
CA PRO A 288 5.29 -5.44 -30.97
C PRO A 288 4.19 -5.93 -30.02
N ARG A 289 3.35 -5.00 -29.56
CA ARG A 289 2.23 -5.27 -28.65
C ARG A 289 0.96 -5.43 -29.47
N GLN A 290 0.02 -6.22 -28.95
CA GLN A 290 -1.22 -6.57 -29.66
C GLN A 290 -2.18 -5.37 -29.72
N TYR A 291 -2.22 -4.58 -28.65
CA TYR A 291 -3.12 -3.45 -28.51
C TYR A 291 -2.32 -2.15 -28.42
N ILE A 292 -2.92 -1.06 -28.90
CA ILE A 292 -2.38 0.28 -28.70
C ILE A 292 -2.67 0.71 -27.26
N CYS A 293 -3.90 0.51 -26.78
CA CYS A 293 -4.27 0.94 -25.44
C CYS A 293 -4.94 -0.15 -24.61
N ASN A 294 -5.06 0.07 -23.30
CA ASN A 294 -5.91 -0.73 -22.44
C ASN A 294 -6.65 0.12 -21.42
N PHE A 295 -7.87 -0.31 -21.09
CA PHE A 295 -8.61 0.19 -19.96
C PHE A 295 -9.44 -0.91 -19.32
N LEU A 296 -9.41 -0.90 -18.01
CA LEU A 296 -9.63 -2.05 -17.17
C LEU A 296 -9.95 -1.42 -15.80
N GLY A 297 -11.22 -1.47 -15.39
CA GLY A 297 -11.70 -0.75 -14.21
C GLY A 297 -13.21 -0.62 -14.11
N THR A 298 -13.67 -0.26 -12.90
CA THR A 298 -15.09 0.02 -12.66
C THR A 298 -15.46 1.39 -13.22
N VAL A 299 -16.51 1.45 -14.03
CA VAL A 299 -17.08 2.66 -14.60
C VAL A 299 -18.24 3.11 -13.73
N TYR A 300 -18.03 4.19 -12.97
CA TYR A 300 -19.07 4.76 -12.11
C TYR A 300 -19.94 5.75 -12.90
N PRO A 301 -21.23 5.84 -12.59
CA PRO A 301 -22.08 6.91 -13.12
C PRO A 301 -21.51 8.29 -12.80
N ASN A 302 -21.66 9.25 -13.71
CA ASN A 302 -21.20 10.63 -13.54
C ASN A 302 -19.70 10.76 -13.22
N SER A 303 -18.88 9.84 -13.75
CA SER A 303 -17.43 9.86 -13.54
C SER A 303 -16.67 10.10 -14.85
N SER A 304 -15.40 10.47 -14.72
CA SER A 304 -14.52 10.61 -15.89
C SER A 304 -14.35 9.29 -16.67
N ARG A 305 -14.50 8.16 -15.98
CA ARG A 305 -14.49 6.83 -16.61
C ARG A 305 -15.65 6.63 -17.57
N GLU A 306 -16.83 7.15 -17.24
CA GLU A 306 -17.98 7.10 -18.15
C GLU A 306 -17.72 7.96 -19.39
N THR A 307 -17.14 9.15 -19.20
CA THR A 307 -16.72 10.04 -20.30
C THR A 307 -15.70 9.36 -21.21
N LEU A 308 -14.68 8.70 -20.64
CA LEU A 308 -13.73 7.90 -21.40
C LEU A 308 -14.42 6.83 -22.24
N MET A 309 -15.35 6.05 -21.65
CA MET A 309 -16.05 4.99 -22.37
C MET A 309 -16.91 5.53 -23.52
N LYS A 310 -17.56 6.68 -23.33
CA LYS A 310 -18.32 7.37 -24.38
C LYS A 310 -17.41 7.74 -25.56
N ILE A 311 -16.22 8.29 -25.30
CA ILE A 311 -15.26 8.69 -26.33
C ILE A 311 -14.72 7.48 -27.10
N LEU A 312 -14.31 6.42 -26.39
CA LEU A 312 -13.84 5.18 -27.01
C LEU A 312 -14.88 4.57 -27.95
N THR A 313 -16.16 4.64 -27.55
CA THR A 313 -17.29 4.13 -28.35
C THR A 313 -17.57 5.03 -29.56
N ALA A 314 -17.65 6.35 -29.36
CA ALA A 314 -17.97 7.32 -30.40
C ALA A 314 -16.95 7.33 -31.54
N HIS A 315 -15.67 7.07 -31.25
CA HIS A 315 -14.60 7.02 -32.24
C HIS A 315 -14.28 5.59 -32.74
N ASN A 316 -15.09 4.59 -32.39
CA ASN A 316 -14.90 3.18 -32.77
C ASN A 316 -13.50 2.64 -32.44
N MET A 317 -12.97 3.01 -31.28
CA MET A 317 -11.60 2.67 -30.84
C MET A 317 -11.51 1.35 -30.07
N GLY A 318 -12.64 0.65 -29.89
CA GLY A 318 -12.69 -0.63 -29.18
C GLY A 318 -11.76 -1.69 -29.74
N ASN A 319 -11.51 -1.69 -31.06
CA ASN A 319 -10.62 -2.66 -31.69
C ASN A 319 -9.13 -2.34 -31.51
N LEU A 320 -8.79 -1.09 -31.16
CA LEU A 320 -7.41 -0.67 -30.91
C LEU A 320 -6.96 -0.97 -29.48
N CYS A 321 -7.91 -1.22 -28.59
CA CYS A 321 -7.68 -1.23 -27.17
C CYS A 321 -8.21 -2.50 -26.51
N TYR A 322 -7.46 -3.03 -25.55
CA TYR A 322 -7.99 -4.06 -24.67
C TYR A 322 -8.88 -3.41 -23.61
N LEU A 323 -10.20 -3.54 -23.78
CA LEU A 323 -11.19 -2.95 -22.89
C LEU A 323 -11.92 -4.02 -22.09
N ARG A 324 -11.83 -3.93 -20.76
CA ARG A 324 -12.68 -4.68 -19.84
C ARG A 324 -13.25 -3.77 -18.74
N PRO A 325 -14.20 -2.89 -19.10
CA PRO A 325 -14.93 -2.13 -18.10
C PRO A 325 -15.88 -3.05 -17.33
N ARG A 326 -16.12 -2.71 -16.06
CA ARG A 326 -17.23 -3.28 -15.28
C ARG A 326 -18.08 -2.15 -14.75
N TYR A 327 -19.40 -2.33 -14.71
CA TYR A 327 -20.34 -1.30 -14.22
C TYR A 327 -20.75 -1.53 -12.77
N GLU A 328 -20.43 -2.71 -12.24
CA GLU A 328 -20.60 -3.04 -10.84
C GLU A 328 -19.25 -3.31 -10.22
N TRP A 329 -19.16 -3.00 -8.93
CA TRP A 329 -17.99 -3.34 -8.16
C TRP A 329 -18.12 -4.75 -7.57
N LEU A 330 -17.04 -5.53 -7.67
CA LEU A 330 -16.96 -6.87 -7.09
C LEU A 330 -15.84 -6.94 -6.02
N PRO A 331 -16.14 -7.46 -4.82
CA PRO A 331 -15.20 -7.55 -3.69
C PRO A 331 -14.08 -8.56 -3.88
N LEU A 332 -14.30 -9.58 -4.70
CA LEU A 332 -13.38 -10.70 -4.87
C LEU A 332 -13.09 -10.87 -6.36
N GLU A 333 -11.88 -10.54 -6.78
CA GLU A 333 -11.38 -10.80 -8.13
C GLU A 333 -10.42 -12.01 -8.07
N SER A 334 -10.48 -12.87 -9.09
CA SER A 334 -9.77 -14.15 -9.11
C SER A 334 -8.31 -14.00 -9.58
N GLU A 335 -7.54 -15.06 -9.42
CA GLU A 335 -6.21 -15.18 -10.05
C GLU A 335 -6.29 -14.95 -11.57
N ASP A 336 -7.37 -15.37 -12.23
CA ASP A 336 -7.54 -15.18 -13.67
C ASP A 336 -7.65 -13.71 -14.04
N THR A 337 -8.43 -12.92 -13.30
CA THR A 337 -8.59 -11.50 -13.61
C THR A 337 -7.34 -10.69 -13.26
N ARG A 338 -6.49 -11.20 -12.37
CA ARG A 338 -5.10 -10.74 -12.19
C ARG A 338 -4.26 -10.93 -13.40
N GLN A 339 -4.24 -12.16 -13.90
CA GLN A 339 -3.45 -12.49 -15.07
C GLN A 339 -3.97 -11.72 -16.28
N ASP A 340 -5.28 -11.53 -16.42
CA ASP A 340 -5.87 -10.71 -17.48
C ASP A 340 -5.38 -9.26 -17.40
N PHE A 341 -5.36 -8.64 -16.22
CA PHE A 341 -4.87 -7.27 -16.07
C PHE A 341 -3.37 -7.16 -16.36
N ILE A 342 -2.56 -8.06 -15.79
CA ILE A 342 -1.12 -8.13 -16.06
C ILE A 342 -0.89 -8.33 -17.56
N GLN A 343 -1.68 -9.17 -18.20
CA GLN A 343 -1.58 -9.45 -19.63
C GLN A 343 -1.92 -8.20 -20.45
N ALA A 344 -2.97 -7.47 -20.09
CA ALA A 344 -3.31 -6.21 -20.75
C ALA A 344 -2.18 -5.18 -20.67
N LEU A 345 -1.52 -5.06 -19.51
CA LEU A 345 -0.33 -4.20 -19.37
C LEU A 345 0.84 -4.69 -20.24
N LYS A 346 1.05 -6.00 -20.35
CA LYS A 346 2.10 -6.60 -21.20
C LYS A 346 1.84 -6.41 -22.69
N THR A 347 0.58 -6.45 -23.12
CA THR A 347 0.18 -6.49 -24.52
C THR A 347 -0.32 -5.16 -25.07
N SER A 348 -0.29 -4.09 -24.29
CA SER A 348 -0.78 -2.77 -24.71
C SER A 348 0.26 -1.67 -24.58
N ASP A 349 0.39 -0.79 -25.57
CA ASP A 349 1.39 0.29 -25.56
C ASP A 349 1.15 1.37 -24.52
N VAL A 350 -0.11 1.77 -24.37
CA VAL A 350 -0.53 2.77 -23.39
C VAL A 350 -1.61 2.21 -22.46
N THR A 351 -1.67 2.71 -21.23
CA THR A 351 -2.72 2.39 -20.26
C THR A 351 -3.51 3.64 -19.96
N LEU A 352 -4.84 3.57 -20.06
CA LEU A 352 -5.71 4.70 -19.76
C LEU A 352 -6.00 4.77 -18.26
N ASN A 353 -5.74 5.93 -17.66
CA ASN A 353 -5.88 6.19 -16.23
C ASN A 353 -6.85 7.36 -15.98
N PRO A 354 -8.16 7.20 -16.30
CA PRO A 354 -9.18 8.14 -15.86
C PRO A 354 -9.28 8.19 -14.35
N VAL A 355 -9.50 9.40 -13.86
CA VAL A 355 -9.75 9.70 -12.47
C VAL A 355 -10.93 8.85 -11.96
N GLY A 356 -10.73 8.24 -10.80
CA GLY A 356 -11.79 7.60 -10.01
C GLY A 356 -12.15 8.48 -8.82
N LYS A 357 -12.29 7.89 -7.63
CA LYS A 357 -12.31 8.66 -6.37
C LYS A 357 -11.03 9.44 -6.08
N ASN A 358 -9.88 8.95 -6.56
CA ASN A 358 -8.58 9.61 -6.42
C ASN A 358 -7.98 9.95 -7.78
N THR A 359 -7.21 11.03 -7.81
CA THR A 359 -6.44 11.41 -8.99
C THR A 359 -5.25 10.46 -9.21
N GLU A 360 -4.50 10.19 -8.14
CA GLU A 360 -3.45 9.18 -8.13
C GLU A 360 -4.05 7.80 -7.87
N CYS A 361 -3.73 6.80 -8.71
CA CYS A 361 -4.23 5.44 -8.55
C CYS A 361 -3.16 4.39 -8.86
N TYR A 362 -3.35 3.17 -8.34
CA TYR A 362 -2.42 2.05 -8.51
C TYR A 362 -2.09 1.76 -9.98
N ARG A 363 -3.10 1.89 -10.87
CA ARG A 363 -2.97 1.61 -12.30
C ARG A 363 -1.86 2.42 -12.97
N ILE A 364 -1.60 3.64 -12.50
CA ILE A 364 -0.53 4.49 -13.03
C ILE A 364 0.82 3.81 -12.80
N TYR A 365 1.11 3.42 -11.56
CA TYR A 365 2.37 2.78 -11.18
C TYR A 365 2.49 1.37 -11.76
N GLU A 366 1.39 0.63 -11.86
CA GLU A 366 1.36 -0.71 -12.44
C GLU A 366 1.71 -0.67 -13.93
N ALA A 367 1.16 0.30 -14.66
CA ALA A 367 1.50 0.55 -16.05
C ALA A 367 2.97 0.98 -16.23
N LEU A 368 3.46 1.91 -15.39
CA LEU A 368 4.87 2.31 -15.37
C LEU A 368 5.80 1.11 -15.13
N SER A 369 5.43 0.22 -14.22
CA SER A 369 6.21 -0.97 -13.90
C SER A 369 6.30 -1.98 -15.05
N MET A 370 5.37 -1.93 -16.00
CA MET A 370 5.26 -2.84 -17.14
C MET A 370 5.62 -2.19 -18.49
N GLY A 371 6.06 -0.93 -18.45
CA GLY A 371 6.40 -0.18 -19.66
C GLY A 371 5.19 0.06 -20.55
N SER A 372 3.97 0.03 -20.01
CA SER A 372 2.78 0.53 -20.70
C SER A 372 2.62 1.99 -20.29
N VAL A 373 2.65 2.89 -21.26
CA VAL A 373 2.74 4.33 -20.96
C VAL A 373 1.42 4.83 -20.40
N PRO A 374 1.39 5.39 -19.17
CA PRO A 374 0.15 5.93 -18.63
C PRO A 374 -0.32 7.15 -19.41
N VAL A 375 -1.58 7.12 -19.87
CA VAL A 375 -2.35 8.33 -20.20
C VAL A 375 -3.13 8.68 -18.94
N VAL A 376 -2.77 9.78 -18.30
CA VAL A 376 -3.25 10.17 -16.97
C VAL A 376 -4.03 11.46 -17.06
N GLU A 377 -5.23 11.45 -16.50
CA GLU A 377 -6.04 12.64 -16.39
C GLU A 377 -5.52 13.55 -15.27
N ASP A 378 -5.06 14.74 -15.66
CA ASP A 378 -4.42 15.74 -14.80
C ASP A 378 -5.48 16.69 -14.21
N VAL A 379 -6.40 16.11 -13.45
CA VAL A 379 -7.56 16.79 -12.83
C VAL A 379 -7.62 16.41 -11.36
N MET A 380 -7.74 17.41 -10.48
CA MET A 380 -7.86 17.18 -9.05
C MET A 380 -9.25 16.63 -8.70
N THR A 381 -9.29 15.60 -7.87
CA THR A 381 -10.54 15.05 -7.32
C THR A 381 -11.16 15.98 -6.28
N PRO A 382 -12.49 15.91 -6.04
CA PRO A 382 -13.13 16.68 -4.98
C PRO A 382 -12.50 16.43 -3.61
N GLY A 383 -12.57 17.43 -2.72
CA GLY A 383 -12.03 17.39 -1.37
C GLY A 383 -11.06 18.54 -1.11
N ASN A 384 -10.27 18.41 -0.05
CA ASN A 384 -9.22 19.36 0.34
C ASN A 384 -7.85 19.01 -0.26
N CYS A 385 -7.79 18.05 -1.17
CA CYS A 385 -6.58 17.69 -1.90
C CYS A 385 -6.12 18.86 -2.76
N GLY A 386 -4.80 19.08 -2.84
CA GLY A 386 -4.37 20.37 -3.36
C GLY A 386 -2.89 20.64 -3.39
N LYS A 387 -2.61 21.85 -3.83
CA LYS A 387 -1.27 22.43 -3.82
C LYS A 387 -0.80 22.58 -2.39
N SER A 388 0.47 22.30 -2.18
CA SER A 388 1.15 22.50 -0.92
C SER A 388 1.94 23.81 -0.93
N LYS A 389 2.52 24.16 0.22
CA LYS A 389 3.42 25.34 0.31
C LYS A 389 4.72 25.14 -0.45
N VAL A 390 5.17 23.90 -0.57
CA VAL A 390 6.45 23.53 -1.19
C VAL A 390 6.33 23.14 -2.66
N SER A 391 5.12 22.77 -3.11
CA SER A 391 4.87 22.39 -4.50
C SER A 391 3.48 22.84 -4.95
N HIS A 392 3.46 23.61 -6.04
CA HIS A 392 2.24 24.15 -6.64
C HIS A 392 1.76 23.34 -7.86
N ASN A 393 2.41 22.20 -8.14
CA ASN A 393 2.19 21.40 -9.34
C ASN A 393 1.10 20.33 -9.19
N ALA A 394 0.20 20.47 -8.21
CA ALA A 394 -0.91 19.56 -8.00
C ALA A 394 -1.93 19.60 -9.18
N PRO A 395 -2.59 18.46 -9.51
CA PRO A 395 -2.42 17.14 -8.90
C PRO A 395 -1.19 16.39 -9.42
N LEU A 396 -0.91 15.21 -8.86
CA LEU A 396 0.18 14.30 -9.23
C LEU A 396 1.56 14.94 -9.07
N GLN A 397 1.75 15.73 -8.00
CA GLN A 397 2.94 16.55 -7.82
C GLN A 397 4.22 15.70 -7.84
N LEU A 398 4.18 14.53 -7.19
CA LEU A 398 5.32 13.62 -7.13
C LEU A 398 5.72 13.09 -8.51
N LEU A 399 4.75 12.68 -9.33
CA LEU A 399 5.03 12.21 -10.70
C LEU A 399 5.63 13.33 -11.55
N LYS A 400 5.13 14.57 -11.40
CA LYS A 400 5.62 15.74 -12.13
C LYS A 400 7.04 16.14 -11.68
N GLU A 401 7.30 16.16 -10.38
CA GLU A 401 8.61 16.49 -9.79
C GLU A 401 9.68 15.49 -10.21
N TYR A 402 9.34 14.21 -10.28
CA TYR A 402 10.26 13.17 -10.76
C TYR A 402 10.33 13.07 -12.29
N GLY A 403 9.61 13.93 -13.02
CA GLY A 403 9.63 13.96 -14.48
C GLY A 403 9.09 12.67 -15.12
N ALA A 404 7.98 12.15 -14.61
CA ALA A 404 7.39 10.90 -15.07
C ALA A 404 7.08 10.93 -16.58
N PRO A 405 7.48 9.89 -17.35
CA PRO A 405 7.24 9.80 -18.79
C PRO A 405 5.80 9.37 -19.09
N VAL A 406 4.82 10.09 -18.54
CA VAL A 406 3.39 9.87 -18.75
C VAL A 406 2.82 10.88 -19.75
N ILE A 407 1.64 10.58 -20.31
CA ILE A 407 0.86 11.54 -21.09
C ILE A 407 -0.18 12.15 -20.17
N TYR A 408 -0.06 13.44 -19.85
CA TYR A 408 -1.09 14.15 -19.11
C TYR A 408 -2.16 14.64 -20.08
N VAL A 409 -3.43 14.38 -19.75
CA VAL A 409 -4.59 14.93 -20.44
C VAL A 409 -5.40 15.77 -19.48
N LYS A 410 -5.94 16.90 -19.93
CA LYS A 410 -6.87 17.69 -19.13
C LYS A 410 -8.31 17.24 -19.36
N LYS A 411 -8.59 16.71 -20.56
CA LYS A 411 -9.88 16.14 -20.90
C LYS A 411 -9.73 14.94 -21.83
N TRP A 412 -10.67 14.00 -21.77
CA TRP A 412 -10.58 12.76 -22.55
C TRP A 412 -10.83 12.98 -24.06
N GLU A 413 -11.34 14.13 -24.48
CA GLU A 413 -11.48 14.53 -25.89
C GLU A 413 -10.13 14.66 -26.61
N GLU A 414 -9.02 14.71 -25.87
CA GLU A 414 -7.67 14.68 -26.40
C GLU A 414 -7.24 13.25 -26.82
N LEU A 415 -7.89 12.22 -26.28
CA LEU A 415 -7.53 10.81 -26.48
C LEU A 415 -7.51 10.37 -27.95
N PRO A 416 -8.48 10.75 -28.82
CA PRO A 416 -8.46 10.37 -30.22
C PRO A 416 -7.17 10.74 -30.93
N ASP A 417 -6.63 11.93 -30.67
CA ASP A 417 -5.42 12.41 -31.35
C ASP A 417 -4.16 11.77 -30.76
N ILE A 418 -4.16 11.49 -29.45
CA ILE A 418 -3.12 10.69 -28.80
C ILE A 418 -3.04 9.30 -29.45
N LEU A 419 -4.16 8.58 -29.56
CA LEU A 419 -4.16 7.23 -30.13
C LEU A 419 -3.82 7.21 -31.63
N LYS A 420 -4.22 8.23 -32.40
CA LYS A 420 -3.75 8.41 -33.79
C LYS A 420 -2.24 8.61 -33.87
N ALA A 421 -1.65 9.36 -32.93
CA ALA A 421 -0.22 9.55 -32.87
C ALA A 421 0.51 8.24 -32.49
N GLU A 422 -0.01 7.47 -31.54
CA GLU A 422 0.53 6.15 -31.20
C GLU A 422 0.48 5.19 -32.40
N GLN A 423 -0.63 5.15 -33.14
CA GLN A 423 -0.79 4.27 -34.29
C GLN A 423 0.21 4.57 -35.42
N LYS A 424 0.58 5.84 -35.60
CA LYS A 424 1.55 6.28 -36.61
C LYS A 424 3.00 6.14 -36.15
N MET A 425 3.23 5.76 -34.88
CA MET A 425 4.57 5.69 -34.32
C MET A 425 5.31 4.45 -34.85
N SER A 426 6.54 4.65 -35.33
CA SER A 426 7.40 3.54 -35.73
C SER A 426 7.71 2.63 -34.53
N ILE A 427 7.85 1.32 -34.78
CA ILE A 427 8.18 0.34 -33.73
C ILE A 427 9.44 0.71 -32.92
N SER A 428 10.47 1.30 -33.54
CA SER A 428 11.68 1.73 -32.84
C SER A 428 11.40 2.80 -31.77
N LYS A 429 10.59 3.81 -32.09
CA LYS A 429 10.17 4.86 -31.14
C LYS A 429 9.27 4.29 -30.02
N VAL A 430 8.39 3.34 -30.35
CA VAL A 430 7.58 2.65 -29.35
C VAL A 430 8.47 1.90 -28.35
N ILE A 431 9.45 1.12 -28.84
CA ILE A 431 10.41 0.40 -28.00
C ILE A 431 11.23 1.36 -27.12
N GLU A 432 11.74 2.45 -27.70
CA GLU A 432 12.48 3.49 -26.98
C GLU A 432 11.64 4.05 -25.83
N ARG A 433 10.39 4.38 -26.10
CA ARG A 433 9.47 4.92 -25.10
C ARG A 433 9.18 3.94 -23.97
N ARG A 434 8.88 2.67 -24.29
CA ARG A 434 8.67 1.63 -23.26
C ARG A 434 9.92 1.44 -22.39
N THR A 435 11.10 1.48 -23.01
CA THR A 435 12.39 1.37 -22.31
C THR A 435 12.59 2.54 -21.37
N ARG A 436 12.29 3.76 -21.83
CA ARG A 436 12.32 4.98 -21.00
C ARG A 436 11.39 4.87 -19.80
N VAL A 437 10.16 4.39 -19.99
CA VAL A 437 9.20 4.18 -18.88
C VAL A 437 9.75 3.20 -17.84
N LEU A 438 10.26 2.05 -18.29
CA LEU A 438 10.80 1.03 -17.39
C LEU A 438 12.02 1.52 -16.62
N ASN A 439 12.95 2.20 -17.30
CA ASN A 439 14.14 2.76 -16.65
C ASN A 439 13.75 3.85 -15.66
N TRP A 440 12.84 4.75 -16.04
CA TRP A 440 12.34 5.77 -15.13
C TRP A 440 11.71 5.16 -13.88
N TYR A 441 10.89 4.12 -14.01
CA TYR A 441 10.24 3.50 -12.84
C TYR A 441 11.26 2.85 -11.88
N LYS A 442 12.30 2.21 -12.41
CA LYS A 442 13.41 1.69 -11.58
C LYS A 442 14.14 2.80 -10.85
N GLU A 443 14.48 3.88 -11.56
CA GLU A 443 15.13 5.04 -10.95
C GLU A 443 14.24 5.71 -9.91
N PHE A 444 12.94 5.80 -10.17
CA PHE A 444 11.95 6.33 -9.25
C PHE A 444 11.94 5.53 -7.93
N LEU A 445 11.92 4.20 -7.99
CA LEU A 445 11.98 3.35 -6.80
C LEU A 445 13.29 3.56 -6.01
N LEU A 446 14.44 3.62 -6.70
CA LEU A 446 15.74 3.84 -6.07
C LEU A 446 15.81 5.21 -5.38
N LYS A 447 15.44 6.28 -6.09
CA LYS A 447 15.42 7.63 -5.54
C LYS A 447 14.43 7.76 -4.38
N THR A 448 13.30 7.04 -4.42
CA THR A 448 12.35 7.00 -3.30
C THR A 448 12.94 6.29 -2.08
N GLU A 449 13.68 5.19 -2.26
CA GLU A 449 14.42 4.52 -1.17
C GLU A 449 15.45 5.47 -0.56
N GLU A 450 16.27 6.12 -1.40
CA GLU A 450 17.28 7.08 -0.98
C GLU A 450 16.68 8.27 -0.24
N TYR A 451 15.57 8.81 -0.73
CA TYR A 451 14.83 9.92 -0.12
C TYR A 451 14.29 9.53 1.26
N PHE A 452 13.61 8.38 1.36
CA PHE A 452 13.09 7.84 2.61
C PHE A 452 14.20 7.61 3.64
N VAL A 453 15.27 6.91 3.24
CA VAL A 453 16.41 6.60 4.11
C VAL A 453 17.16 7.87 4.51
N GLY A 454 17.31 8.83 3.59
CA GLY A 454 17.94 10.12 3.83
C GLY A 454 17.20 10.94 4.88
N ILE A 455 15.88 11.07 4.75
CA ILE A 455 15.04 11.76 5.73
C ILE A 455 15.11 11.08 7.09
N LEU A 456 15.02 9.75 7.15
CA LEU A 456 15.12 9.05 8.43
C LEU A 456 16.48 9.25 9.08
N LYS A 457 17.58 9.22 8.30
CA LYS A 457 18.92 9.49 8.85
C LYS A 457 18.99 10.88 9.45
N ASP A 458 18.52 11.86 8.69
CA ASP A 458 18.58 13.24 9.11
C ASP A 458 17.74 13.45 10.37
N ARG A 459 16.48 13.02 10.34
CA ARG A 459 15.51 13.36 11.38
C ARG A 459 15.58 12.48 12.62
N PHE A 460 16.14 11.27 12.52
CA PHE A 460 16.30 10.39 13.67
C PHE A 460 17.67 10.49 14.33
N PHE A 461 18.71 10.83 13.55
CA PHE A 461 20.10 10.68 14.00
C PHE A 461 21.00 11.89 13.73
N SER A 462 20.61 12.89 12.93
CA SER A 462 21.32 14.17 12.94
C SER A 462 21.06 14.84 14.30
N SER A 463 22.15 15.15 15.00
CA SER A 463 22.14 15.92 16.25
C SER A 463 22.35 17.39 15.95
#